data_AF-A0A1S8TJ22-F1
#
_entry.id   AF-A0A1S8TJ22-F1
#
_cell.length_a   1.000
_cell.length_b   1.000
_cell.length_c   1.000
_cell.angle_alpha   90.00
_cell.angle_beta   90.00
_cell.angle_gamma   90.00
#
_symmetry.space_group_name_H-M   'P 1'
#
loop_
_entity.id
_entity.type
_entity.pdbx_description
1 polymer ?
#
loop_
_entity_poly.entity_id
_entity_poly.type
_entity_poly.pdbx_seq_one_letter_code
_entity_poly.pdbx_strand_id
1 'polypeptide(L)'
;MKVFSKKIYILVSISIIAIICFIGMYNYKKPIAIHKTFNEAIVTKPSGKEVLKKTTIEIDANLYRGLYTGSIFNFNAHFRDKLEGKIIIDNKEYYFHGFTEKSELINIFGSVYENSQGTSEVFGLEMNDLNSILLLGVGDNWHDYEIEAQSE
;
A
#
# COMPACT_ATOMS: atom_id res chain seq x y z
N MET A 1 -41.88 -1.71 38.84
CA MET A 1 -40.83 -2.06 37.85
C MET A 1 -41.24 -3.33 37.15
N LYS A 2 -41.41 -3.33 35.81
CA LYS A 2 -41.66 -4.57 35.06
C LYS A 2 -40.36 -5.37 35.00
N VAL A 3 -40.35 -6.57 35.58
CA VAL A 3 -39.19 -7.46 35.54
C VAL A 3 -39.17 -8.11 34.16
N PHE A 4 -38.15 -7.78 33.35
CA PHE A 4 -37.99 -8.38 32.04
C PHE A 4 -37.66 -9.88 32.18
N SER A 5 -38.12 -10.70 31.24
CA SER A 5 -37.80 -12.12 31.27
C SER A 5 -36.30 -12.34 31.03
N LYS A 6 -35.73 -13.41 31.60
CA LYS A 6 -34.32 -13.80 31.37
C LYS A 6 -33.94 -13.83 29.89
N LYS A 7 -34.87 -14.19 29.01
CA LYS A 7 -34.69 -14.22 27.54
C LYS A 7 -34.42 -12.83 26.95
N ILE A 8 -35.06 -11.79 27.46
CA ILE A 8 -34.86 -10.40 27.00
C ILE A 8 -33.46 -9.91 27.39
N TYR A 9 -33.00 -10.22 28.60
CA TYR A 9 -31.63 -9.87 29.02
C TYR A 9 -30.56 -10.57 28.17
N ILE A 10 -30.76 -11.84 27.81
CA ILE A 10 -29.86 -12.59 26.92
C ILE A 10 -29.82 -11.93 25.54
N LEU A 11 -30.98 -11.60 24.96
CA LEU A 11 -31.06 -10.92 23.65
C LEU A 11 -30.34 -9.57 23.66
N VAL A 12 -30.59 -8.74 24.67
CA VAL A 12 -29.93 -7.44 24.83
C VAL A 12 -28.42 -7.60 24.93
N SER A 13 -27.94 -8.60 25.67
CA SER A 13 -26.51 -8.88 25.82
C SER A 13 -25.87 -9.27 24.48
N ILE A 14 -26.52 -10.14 23.71
CA ILE A 14 -26.06 -10.53 22.36
C ILE A 14 -26.03 -9.31 21.43
N SER A 15 -27.06 -8.47 21.47
CA SER A 15 -27.11 -7.25 20.64
C SER A 15 -25.97 -6.29 20.99
N ILE A 16 -25.66 -6.08 22.26
CA ILE A 16 -24.54 -5.24 22.69
C ILE A 16 -23.21 -5.81 22.19
N ILE A 17 -22.99 -7.12 22.36
CA ILE A 17 -21.76 -7.79 21.87
C ILE A 17 -21.65 -7.63 20.35
N ALA A 18 -22.73 -7.84 19.61
CA ALA A 18 -22.74 -7.67 18.17
C ALA A 18 -22.36 -6.24 17.77
N ILE A 19 -22.95 -5.22 18.41
CA ILE A 19 -22.62 -3.81 18.14
C ILE A 19 -21.14 -3.53 18.40
N ILE A 20 -20.59 -4.00 19.53
CA ILE A 20 -19.16 -3.84 19.85
C ILE A 20 -18.29 -4.51 18.79
N CYS A 21 -18.62 -5.73 18.37
CA CYS A 21 -17.92 -6.43 17.30
C CYS A 21 -17.98 -5.66 15.97
N PHE A 22 -19.15 -5.15 15.58
CA PHE A 22 -19.33 -4.38 14.35
C PHE A 22 -18.49 -3.09 14.34
N ILE A 23 -18.52 -2.32 15.44
CA ILE A 23 -17.72 -1.09 15.57
C ILE A 23 -16.22 -1.41 15.55
N GLY A 24 -15.81 -2.46 16.26
CA GLY A 24 -14.41 -2.93 16.28
C GLY A 24 -13.92 -3.30 14.87
N MET A 25 -14.70 -4.09 14.13
CA MET A 25 -14.38 -4.46 12.75
C MET A 25 -14.36 -3.26 11.80
N TYR A 26 -15.31 -2.34 11.94
CA TYR A 26 -15.38 -1.14 11.11
C TYR A 26 -14.13 -0.26 11.28
N ASN A 27 -13.73 0.01 12.53
CA ASN A 27 -12.51 0.78 12.81
C ASN A 27 -11.25 0.05 12.34
N TYR A 28 -11.19 -1.28 12.46
CA TYR A 28 -10.05 -2.06 11.99
C TYR A 28 -9.88 -2.01 10.47
N LYS A 29 -10.98 -2.02 9.71
CA LYS A 29 -10.97 -2.01 8.24
C LYS A 29 -10.88 -0.61 7.63
N LYS A 30 -10.94 0.45 8.44
CA LYS A 30 -10.87 1.82 7.93
C LYS A 30 -9.48 2.05 7.31
N PRO A 31 -9.40 2.57 6.07
CA PRO A 31 -8.12 2.88 5.47
C PRO A 31 -7.36 3.93 6.28
N ILE A 32 -6.05 3.75 6.37
CA ILE A 32 -5.13 4.70 7.02
C ILE A 32 -4.45 5.48 5.91
N ALA A 33 -4.62 6.80 5.90
CA ALA A 33 -3.92 7.67 4.95
C ALA A 33 -2.43 7.71 5.31
N ILE A 34 -1.59 7.55 4.28
CA ILE A 34 -0.14 7.59 4.35
C ILE A 34 0.32 8.69 3.39
N HIS A 35 1.04 9.67 3.95
CA HIS A 35 1.75 10.68 3.20
C HIS A 35 3.24 10.55 3.51
N LYS A 36 4.07 10.41 2.48
CA LYS A 36 5.53 10.28 2.65
C LYS A 36 6.27 10.95 1.52
N THR A 37 7.28 11.73 1.86
CA THR A 37 8.21 12.35 0.90
C THR A 37 9.59 11.72 1.05
N PHE A 38 10.23 11.44 -0.08
CA PHE A 38 11.61 10.99 -0.18
C PHE A 38 12.39 12.08 -0.89
N ASN A 39 13.26 12.76 -0.14
CA ASN A 39 14.13 13.80 -0.65
C ASN A 39 15.35 13.17 -1.34
N GLU A 40 15.85 13.83 -2.38
CA GLU A 40 17.07 13.41 -3.10
C GLU A 40 17.08 11.97 -3.66
N ALA A 41 15.93 11.47 -4.12
CA ALA A 41 15.84 10.21 -4.84
C ALA A 41 16.81 10.16 -6.03
N ILE A 42 17.67 9.16 -6.06
CA ILE A 42 18.74 8.99 -7.04
C ILE A 42 18.20 8.15 -8.20
N VAL A 43 18.20 8.73 -9.40
CA VAL A 43 17.93 8.00 -10.64
C VAL A 43 19.25 7.46 -11.19
N THR A 44 19.39 6.15 -11.28
CA THR A 44 20.56 5.46 -11.84
C THR A 44 20.19 4.59 -13.03
N LYS A 45 21.17 4.13 -13.81
CA LYS A 45 20.94 2.95 -14.67
C LYS A 45 20.79 1.69 -13.83
N PRO A 46 20.16 0.60 -14.34
CA PRO A 46 20.04 -0.67 -13.62
C PRO A 46 21.34 -1.35 -13.23
N SER A 47 22.46 -0.87 -13.77
CA SER A 47 23.79 -1.32 -13.34
C SER A 47 24.30 -0.63 -12.08
N GLY A 48 23.58 0.36 -11.54
CA GLY A 48 23.94 1.17 -10.37
C GLY A 48 25.16 2.10 -10.56
N LYS A 49 25.79 2.10 -11.73
CA LYS A 49 27.11 2.74 -11.94
C LYS A 49 27.06 4.22 -12.32
N GLU A 50 25.91 4.71 -12.76
CA GLU A 50 25.77 6.06 -13.29
C GLU A 50 24.56 6.73 -12.68
N VAL A 51 24.79 7.78 -11.88
CA VAL A 51 23.74 8.67 -11.35
C VAL A 51 23.39 9.67 -12.44
N LEU A 52 22.14 9.65 -12.86
CA LEU A 52 21.63 10.46 -13.96
C LEU A 52 20.98 11.75 -13.46
N LYS A 53 20.22 11.67 -12.36
CA LYS A 53 19.48 12.80 -11.80
C LYS A 53 19.12 12.54 -10.34
N LYS A 54 19.00 13.61 -9.55
CA LYS A 54 18.28 13.60 -8.27
C LYS A 54 16.86 14.13 -8.45
N THR A 55 15.87 13.46 -7.88
CA THR A 55 14.46 13.84 -7.90
C THR A 55 13.85 13.79 -6.50
N THR A 56 12.63 14.28 -6.34
CA THR A 56 11.82 14.11 -5.13
C THR A 56 10.67 13.17 -5.47
N ILE A 57 10.41 12.22 -4.57
CA ILE A 57 9.28 11.30 -4.71
C ILE A 57 8.32 11.56 -3.56
N GLU A 58 7.05 11.76 -3.88
CA GLU A 58 5.97 11.88 -2.89
C GLU A 58 4.98 10.74 -3.06
N ILE A 59 4.53 10.17 -1.94
CA ILE A 59 3.54 9.11 -1.88
C ILE A 59 2.33 9.63 -1.11
N ASP A 60 1.18 9.54 -1.75
CA ASP A 60 -0.13 9.81 -1.17
C ASP A 60 -1.02 8.57 -1.33
N ALA A 61 -1.13 7.78 -0.26
CA ALA A 61 -1.75 6.46 -0.34
C ALA A 61 -2.69 6.16 0.82
N ASN A 62 -3.52 5.15 0.63
CA ASN A 62 -4.35 4.55 1.66
C ASN A 62 -3.86 3.12 1.92
N LEU A 63 -3.54 2.85 3.19
CA LEU A 63 -3.26 1.51 3.68
C LEU A 63 -4.57 0.85 4.10
N TYR A 64 -4.87 -0.27 3.47
CA TYR A 64 -6.00 -1.12 3.81
C TYR A 64 -5.49 -2.39 4.47
N ARG A 65 -5.96 -2.63 5.70
CA ARG A 65 -5.59 -3.81 6.47
C ARG A 65 -6.59 -4.93 6.26
N GLY A 66 -6.13 -6.11 5.88
CA GLY A 66 -7.02 -7.24 5.67
C GLY A 66 -6.38 -8.38 4.89
N LEU A 67 -6.88 -9.58 5.10
CA LEU A 67 -6.50 -10.71 4.24
C LEU A 67 -7.09 -10.49 2.85
N TYR A 68 -6.24 -10.09 1.91
CA TYR A 68 -6.59 -9.97 0.50
C TYR A 68 -6.16 -11.24 -0.22
N THR A 69 -7.13 -11.93 -0.79
CA THR A 69 -6.88 -13.03 -1.72
C THR A 69 -6.92 -12.46 -3.13
N GLY A 70 -5.75 -12.21 -3.72
CA GLY A 70 -5.62 -11.69 -5.08
C GLY A 70 -4.88 -12.68 -5.96
N SER A 71 -5.53 -13.11 -7.05
CA SER A 71 -4.88 -13.85 -8.14
C SER A 71 -4.16 -12.84 -9.03
N ILE A 72 -2.93 -12.45 -8.68
CA ILE A 72 -2.11 -11.66 -9.61
C ILE A 72 -1.16 -12.59 -10.37
N PHE A 73 -0.61 -13.61 -9.71
CA PHE A 73 0.04 -14.75 -10.35
C PHE A 73 -0.10 -15.94 -9.41
N ASN A 74 -0.86 -16.97 -9.81
CA ASN A 74 -0.96 -18.36 -9.32
C ASN A 74 -0.19 -18.81 -8.03
N PHE A 75 -0.14 -17.98 -7.01
CA PHE A 75 0.45 -18.23 -5.71
C PHE A 75 -0.68 -18.06 -4.71
N ASN A 76 -0.76 -18.99 -3.75
CA ASN A 76 -1.56 -18.83 -2.54
C ASN A 76 -0.92 -17.74 -1.64
N ALA A 77 -0.73 -16.54 -2.18
CA ALA A 77 -0.19 -15.41 -1.46
C ALA A 77 -1.33 -14.76 -0.68
N HIS A 78 -1.28 -14.91 0.64
CA HIS A 78 -2.15 -14.21 1.56
C HIS A 78 -1.53 -12.84 1.83
N PHE A 79 -1.95 -11.83 1.09
CA PHE A 79 -1.51 -10.46 1.37
C PHE A 79 -2.25 -9.95 2.61
N ARG A 80 -1.49 -9.36 3.54
CA ARG A 80 -1.99 -8.90 4.85
C ARG A 80 -2.43 -7.45 4.81
N ASP A 81 -1.71 -6.62 4.07
CA ASP A 81 -2.03 -5.23 3.87
C ASP A 81 -1.86 -4.83 2.40
N LYS A 82 -2.69 -3.90 1.94
CA LYS A 82 -2.66 -3.31 0.61
C LYS A 82 -2.43 -1.82 0.74
N LEU A 83 -1.49 -1.27 -0.02
CA LEU A 83 -1.24 0.15 -0.14
C LEU A 83 -1.65 0.58 -1.56
N GLU A 84 -2.56 1.52 -1.72
CA GLU A 84 -2.92 2.05 -3.03
C GLU A 84 -3.08 3.56 -2.98
N GLY A 85 -2.70 4.22 -4.07
CA GLY A 85 -2.81 5.67 -4.16
C GLY A 85 -1.98 6.24 -5.29
N LYS A 86 -1.40 7.41 -5.03
CA LYS A 86 -0.64 8.20 -5.97
C LYS A 86 0.83 8.23 -5.57
N ILE A 87 1.68 8.20 -6.58
CA ILE A 87 3.11 8.48 -6.44
C ILE A 87 3.45 9.62 -7.41
N ILE A 88 4.11 10.64 -6.90
CA ILE A 88 4.47 11.84 -7.65
C ILE A 88 5.98 11.84 -7.81
N ILE A 89 6.46 11.85 -9.05
CA ILE A 89 7.88 11.83 -9.41
C ILE A 89 8.10 13.01 -10.35
N ASP A 90 9.01 13.93 -10.01
CA ASP A 90 9.26 15.15 -10.81
C ASP A 90 7.98 15.95 -11.16
N ASN A 91 7.06 16.08 -10.20
CA ASN A 91 5.73 16.70 -10.37
C ASN A 91 4.79 16.00 -11.37
N LYS A 92 5.15 14.83 -11.89
CA LYS A 92 4.23 13.98 -12.66
C LYS A 92 3.57 12.99 -11.71
N GLU A 93 2.24 12.96 -11.74
CA GLU A 93 1.44 12.05 -10.94
C GLU A 93 1.27 10.70 -11.64
N TYR A 94 1.43 9.63 -10.87
CA TYR A 94 1.21 8.26 -11.25
C TYR A 94 0.35 7.57 -10.19
N TYR A 95 -0.20 6.41 -10.53
CA TYR A 95 -0.96 5.56 -9.62
C TYR A 95 -0.11 4.37 -9.20
N PHE A 96 -0.19 3.91 -7.97
CA PHE A 96 0.54 2.70 -7.57
C PHE A 96 -0.27 1.80 -6.66
N HIS A 97 0.05 0.52 -6.75
CA HIS A 97 -0.54 -0.56 -5.97
C HIS A 97 0.60 -1.36 -5.35
N GLY A 98 0.70 -1.35 -4.03
CA GLY A 98 1.63 -2.13 -3.23
C GLY A 98 0.92 -3.11 -2.31
N PHE A 99 1.62 -4.16 -1.92
CA PHE A 99 1.12 -5.19 -1.00
C PHE A 99 2.25 -5.69 -0.08
N THR A 100 1.87 -6.13 1.11
CA THR A 100 2.75 -6.81 2.05
C THR A 100 2.27 -8.23 2.32
N GLU A 101 3.20 -9.16 2.47
CA GLU A 101 2.89 -10.53 2.89
C GLU A 101 2.69 -10.62 4.42
N LYS A 102 3.30 -9.71 5.18
CA LYS A 102 3.24 -9.66 6.65
C LYS A 102 2.39 -8.48 7.12
N SER A 103 1.87 -8.56 8.34
CA SER A 103 1.05 -7.51 8.99
C SER A 103 1.89 -6.33 9.49
N GLU A 104 2.98 -6.05 8.80
CA GLU A 104 3.96 -5.03 9.08
C GLU A 104 4.22 -4.36 7.73
N LEU A 105 4.37 -3.03 7.70
CA LEU A 105 4.63 -2.26 6.46
C LEU A 105 6.04 -2.51 5.88
N ILE A 106 6.63 -3.67 6.21
CA ILE A 106 7.97 -4.10 5.84
C ILE A 106 7.87 -4.79 4.49
N ASN A 107 8.78 -4.44 3.58
CA ASN A 107 8.90 -5.04 2.24
C ASN A 107 7.57 -4.97 1.45
N ILE A 108 7.16 -3.75 1.12
CA ILE A 108 6.03 -3.51 0.24
C ILE A 108 6.49 -3.74 -1.19
N PHE A 109 5.82 -4.64 -1.90
CA PHE A 109 6.07 -4.89 -3.32
C PHE A 109 4.87 -4.47 -4.15
N GLY A 110 5.09 -4.01 -5.37
CA GLY A 110 4.00 -3.52 -6.19
C GLY A 110 4.39 -3.03 -7.56
N SER A 111 3.49 -2.24 -8.13
CA SER A 111 3.62 -1.65 -9.46
C SER A 111 3.07 -0.24 -9.47
N VAL A 112 3.67 0.60 -10.31
CA VAL A 112 3.28 1.98 -10.60
C VAL A 112 2.76 2.04 -12.03
N TYR A 113 1.72 2.82 -12.27
CA TYR A 113 0.96 2.90 -13.51
C TYR A 113 0.72 4.35 -13.92
N GLU A 114 0.63 4.61 -15.23
CA GLU A 114 0.28 5.95 -15.73
C GLU A 114 -1.18 6.34 -15.45
N ASN A 115 -2.06 5.35 -15.23
CA ASN A 115 -3.48 5.58 -15.05
C ASN A 115 -4.04 4.76 -13.89
N SER A 116 -5.19 5.21 -13.37
CA SER A 116 -5.86 4.58 -12.23
C SER A 116 -6.48 3.21 -12.57
N GLN A 117 -6.57 2.84 -13.84
CA GLN A 117 -7.09 1.54 -14.28
C GLN A 117 -6.03 0.43 -14.21
N GLY A 118 -4.76 0.77 -13.98
CA GLY A 118 -3.67 -0.21 -13.86
C GLY A 118 -3.29 -0.88 -15.17
N THR A 119 -3.59 -0.27 -16.32
CA THR A 119 -3.39 -0.90 -17.65
C THR A 119 -2.04 -0.60 -18.29
N SER A 120 -1.32 0.41 -17.78
CA SER A 120 -0.05 0.87 -18.31
C SER A 120 0.96 0.99 -17.17
N GLU A 121 1.56 -0.14 -16.80
CA GLU A 121 2.64 -0.16 -15.82
C GLU A 121 3.82 0.68 -16.33
N VAL A 122 4.52 1.35 -15.42
CA VAL A 122 5.69 2.19 -15.72
C VAL A 122 6.87 1.89 -14.80
N PHE A 123 6.61 1.40 -13.58
CA PHE A 123 7.67 0.96 -12.68
C PHE A 123 7.19 -0.24 -11.86
N GLY A 124 8.07 -1.21 -11.63
CA GLY A 124 7.99 -2.07 -10.45
C GLY A 124 8.36 -1.27 -9.20
N LEU A 125 7.70 -1.57 -8.09
CA LEU A 125 7.85 -0.88 -6.82
C LEU A 125 8.35 -1.86 -5.76
N GLU A 126 9.42 -1.47 -5.06
CA GLU A 126 9.85 -2.08 -3.82
C GLU A 126 10.04 -0.99 -2.76
N MET A 127 9.47 -1.15 -1.58
CA MET A 127 9.68 -0.22 -0.47
C MET A 127 9.98 -0.96 0.83
N ASN A 128 10.87 -0.40 1.62
CA ASN A 128 11.18 -0.92 2.95
C ASN A 128 10.63 0.03 4.02
N ASP A 129 9.52 -0.33 4.68
CA ASP A 129 8.95 0.40 5.83
C ASP A 129 8.66 1.88 5.60
N LEU A 130 8.40 2.29 4.35
CA LEU A 130 8.31 3.71 3.95
C LEU A 130 9.58 4.52 4.25
N ASN A 131 10.68 3.87 4.61
CA ASN A 131 11.98 4.49 4.85
C ASN A 131 12.78 4.58 3.55
N SER A 132 12.65 3.58 2.68
CA SER A 132 13.22 3.62 1.34
C SER A 132 12.22 3.16 0.29
N ILE A 133 12.43 3.64 -0.93
CA ILE A 133 11.70 3.25 -2.14
C ILE A 133 12.69 3.00 -3.26
N LEU A 134 12.45 1.90 -3.99
CA LEU A 134 13.13 1.53 -5.22
C LEU A 134 12.08 1.37 -6.33
N LEU A 135 12.28 2.08 -7.43
CA LEU A 135 11.46 1.96 -8.64
C LEU A 135 12.28 1.35 -9.77
N LEU A 136 11.78 0.29 -10.36
CA LEU A 136 12.43 -0.47 -11.43
C LEU A 136 11.67 -0.31 -12.74
N GLY A 137 12.33 0.00 -13.85
CA GLY A 137 11.70 -0.11 -15.17
C GLY A 137 11.32 -1.57 -15.57
N VAL A 138 10.29 -1.76 -16.41
CA VAL A 138 9.61 -3.00 -16.93
C VAL A 138 9.26 -3.01 -18.48
N GLY A 139 10.18 -3.13 -19.48
CA GLY A 139 9.87 -3.13 -20.95
C GLY A 139 10.90 -2.41 -21.87
N ASP A 140 10.53 -1.89 -23.07
CA ASP A 140 11.45 -1.28 -24.08
C ASP A 140 12.19 0.04 -23.71
N ASN A 141 11.57 1.00 -23.02
CA ASN A 141 12.19 2.11 -22.26
C ASN A 141 12.95 1.73 -20.96
N TRP A 142 12.99 0.45 -20.58
CA TRP A 142 13.01 0.10 -19.16
C TRP A 142 14.24 -0.73 -18.70
N HIS A 143 15.25 -0.88 -19.57
CA HIS A 143 16.62 -1.27 -19.16
C HIS A 143 17.48 -0.09 -18.72
N ASP A 144 16.90 1.10 -18.64
CA ASP A 144 17.70 2.32 -18.58
C ASP A 144 17.67 3.01 -17.23
N TYR A 145 16.68 2.75 -16.35
CA TYR A 145 16.54 3.52 -15.10
C TYR A 145 16.07 2.70 -13.88
N GLU A 146 16.71 2.96 -12.75
CA GLU A 146 16.33 2.63 -11.37
C GLU A 146 16.22 3.94 -10.60
N ILE A 147 15.28 4.04 -9.67
CA ILE A 147 15.18 5.20 -8.78
C ILE A 147 15.18 4.73 -7.34
N GLU A 148 16.21 5.09 -6.57
CA GLU A 148 16.33 4.74 -5.15
C GLU A 148 16.25 6.01 -4.29
N ALA A 149 15.43 5.99 -3.25
CA ALA A 149 15.30 7.12 -2.34
C ALA A 149 15.24 6.66 -0.88
N GLN A 150 15.72 7.52 0.02
CA GLN A 150 15.61 7.34 1.46
C GLN A 150 14.88 8.55 2.05
N SER A 151 14.08 8.31 3.08
CA SER A 151 13.44 9.39 3.81
C SER A 151 14.37 9.94 4.88
N GLU A 152 14.41 11.26 5.00
CA GLU A 152 15.06 11.97 6.12
C GLU A 152 14.30 11.81 7.45
#